data_AF-A0A7J2MWL0-F1
#
_entry.id   AF-A0A7J2MWL0-F1
#
_cell.length_a   1.000
_cell.length_b   1.000
_cell.length_c   1.000
_cell.angle_alpha   90.00
_cell.angle_beta   90.00
_cell.angle_gamma   90.00
#
_symmetry.space_group_name_H-M   'P 1'
#
loop_
_entity.id
_entity.type
_entity.pdbx_description
1 polymer ?
#
loop_
_entity_poly.entity_id
_entity_poly.type
_entity_poly.pdbx_seq_one_letter_code
_entity_poly.pdbx_strand_id
1 'polypeptide(L)'
;MKLDADFEVPYTLLTKYIEVGAQWATPSTNASVQPRLILFFIFPLEYKLKIPVLSIYFDCVGEETITVPAGSFDAFKITTIGGLINLYYAPETRNIIKIGTEESDIYFDLQLKSMKSKSL
;
A
#
# COMPACT_ATOMS: atom_id res chain seq x y z
N MET A 1 -5.52 -1.90 -21.41
CA MET A 1 -5.84 -3.11 -20.63
C MET A 1 -6.33 -2.66 -19.28
N LYS A 2 -7.57 -2.99 -18.88
CA LYS A 2 -8.09 -2.67 -17.55
C LYS A 2 -7.93 -3.94 -16.72
N LEU A 3 -7.05 -3.90 -15.72
CA LEU A 3 -6.87 -4.99 -14.78
C LEU A 3 -7.80 -4.69 -13.61
N ASP A 4 -8.95 -5.35 -13.57
CA ASP A 4 -9.86 -5.27 -12.43
C ASP A 4 -9.47 -6.40 -11.46
N ALA A 5 -8.96 -5.99 -10.29
CA ALA A 5 -8.60 -6.88 -9.19
C ALA A 5 -9.46 -6.53 -7.98
N ASP A 6 -10.05 -7.55 -7.35
CA ASP A 6 -10.89 -7.41 -6.16
C ASP A 6 -10.38 -8.34 -5.06
N PHE A 7 -10.36 -7.89 -3.82
CA PHE A 7 -9.95 -8.72 -2.68
C PHE A 7 -11.18 -9.39 -2.07
N GLU A 8 -11.13 -10.71 -1.87
CA GLU A 8 -12.28 -11.45 -1.32
C GLU A 8 -12.69 -10.99 0.08
N VAL A 9 -11.73 -10.49 0.87
CA VAL A 9 -11.96 -9.84 2.16
C VAL A 9 -11.33 -8.44 2.18
N PRO A 10 -11.87 -7.49 2.96
CA PRO A 10 -11.28 -6.17 3.14
C PRO A 10 -9.81 -6.29 3.54
N TYR A 11 -8.92 -5.73 2.72
CA TYR A 11 -7.48 -5.76 2.95
C TYR A 11 -7.05 -4.43 3.58
N THR A 12 -6.85 -4.43 4.89
CA THR A 12 -6.40 -3.25 5.63
C THR A 12 -4.88 -3.28 5.77
N LEU A 13 -4.21 -2.28 5.19
CA LEU A 13 -2.75 -2.16 5.24
C LEU A 13 -2.25 -1.66 6.61
N LEU A 14 -2.95 -0.68 7.18
CA LEU A 14 -2.57 -0.01 8.43
C LEU A 14 -3.43 -0.49 9.59
N THR A 15 -2.80 -0.71 10.75
CA THR A 15 -3.52 -0.95 12.00
C THR A 15 -4.18 0.34 12.52
N LYS A 16 -5.15 0.20 13.43
CA LYS A 16 -5.84 1.33 14.06
C LYS A 16 -4.93 2.11 15.02
N TYR A 17 -3.95 1.44 15.63
CA TYR A 17 -3.06 2.00 16.65
C TYR A 17 -1.62 1.91 16.13
N ILE A 18 -1.12 3.04 15.62
CA ILE A 18 0.26 3.17 15.14
C ILE A 18 1.01 3.99 16.18
N GLU A 19 2.01 3.36 16.78
CA GLU A 19 2.95 3.95 17.73
C GLU A 19 4.31 3.27 17.55
N VAL A 20 5.39 3.92 17.99
CA VAL A 20 6.74 3.35 17.87
C VAL A 20 6.82 2.03 18.64
N GLY A 21 7.31 0.98 17.97
CA GLY A 21 7.35 -0.39 18.47
C GLY A 21 6.10 -1.22 18.17
N ALA A 22 5.05 -0.63 17.59
CA ALA A 22 3.88 -1.38 17.17
C ALA A 22 4.21 -2.30 15.98
N GLN A 23 3.78 -3.56 16.10
CA GLN A 23 3.93 -4.58 15.06
C GLN A 23 2.57 -5.16 14.68
N TRP A 24 2.36 -5.39 13.39
CA TRP A 24 1.14 -6.04 12.91
C TRP A 24 1.41 -6.83 11.63
N ALA A 25 0.48 -7.73 11.33
CA ALA A 25 0.44 -8.44 10.06
C ALA A 25 -0.85 -8.08 9.32
N THR A 26 -0.77 -7.87 8.01
CA THR A 26 -1.97 -7.77 7.18
C THR A 26 -2.70 -9.12 7.16
N PRO A 27 -4.03 -9.14 7.01
CA PRO A 27 -4.75 -10.39 6.77
C PRO A 27 -4.26 -11.03 5.46
N SER A 28 -4.19 -12.36 5.42
CA SER A 28 -4.06 -13.08 4.16
C SER A 28 -5.40 -13.10 3.44
N THR A 29 -5.38 -12.96 2.12
CA THR A 29 -6.60 -12.89 1.29
C THR A 29 -6.34 -13.47 -0.09
N ASN A 30 -7.38 -13.67 -0.89
CA ASN A 30 -7.22 -13.92 -2.32
C ASN A 30 -7.64 -12.67 -3.09
N ALA A 31 -6.81 -12.26 -4.05
CA ALA A 31 -7.18 -11.31 -5.06
C ALA A 31 -7.80 -12.06 -6.26
N SER A 32 -8.99 -11.64 -6.69
CA SER A 32 -9.63 -12.13 -7.90
C SER A 32 -9.33 -11.18 -9.05
N VAL A 33 -8.61 -11.66 -10.06
CA VAL A 33 -8.36 -10.91 -11.29
C VAL A 33 -9.28 -11.45 -12.38
N GLN A 34 -9.97 -10.54 -13.08
CA GLN A 34 -10.87 -10.88 -14.20
C GLN A 34 -10.32 -10.32 -15.51
N PRO A 35 -9.31 -10.97 -16.11
CA PRO A 35 -8.87 -10.61 -17.44
C PRO A 35 -9.93 -11.05 -18.47
N ARG A 36 -10.22 -10.16 -19.41
CA ARG A 36 -11.08 -10.44 -20.55
C ARG A 36 -10.20 -10.78 -21.74
N LEU A 37 -10.08 -12.07 -22.07
CA LEU A 37 -9.34 -12.52 -23.26
C LEU A 37 -10.30 -12.77 -24.41
N ILE A 38 -9.94 -12.29 -25.59
CA ILE A 38 -10.64 -12.63 -26.84
C ILE A 38 -9.81 -13.70 -27.51
N LEU A 39 -10.20 -14.98 -27.38
CA LEU A 39 -9.55 -16.06 -28.12
C LEU A 39 -10.16 -16.17 -29.52
N PHE A 40 -9.29 -16.23 -30.53
CA PHE A 40 -9.65 -16.43 -31.94
C PHE A 40 -10.71 -15.44 -32.46
N PHE A 41 -10.79 -14.21 -31.92
CA PHE A 41 -11.76 -13.17 -32.30
C PHE A 41 -13.26 -13.53 -32.17
N ILE A 42 -13.61 -14.72 -31.66
CA ILE A 42 -14.99 -15.25 -31.69
C ILE A 42 -15.53 -15.56 -30.29
N PHE A 43 -14.66 -15.92 -29.33
CA PHE A 43 -15.10 -16.33 -27.99
C PHE A 43 -14.50 -15.43 -26.90
N PRO A 44 -15.32 -14.62 -26.20
CA PRO A 44 -14.87 -13.93 -25.00
C PRO A 44 -14.71 -14.97 -23.88
N LEU A 45 -13.47 -15.20 -23.44
CA LEU A 45 -13.19 -16.03 -22.28
C LEU A 45 -13.07 -15.13 -21.05
N GLU A 46 -13.98 -15.32 -20.10
CA GLU A 46 -13.96 -14.68 -18.79
C GLU A 46 -13.57 -15.73 -17.75
N TYR A 47 -12.39 -15.56 -17.13
CA TYR A 47 -11.94 -16.41 -16.04
C TYR A 47 -11.63 -15.58 -14.80
N LYS A 48 -12.00 -16.10 -13.62
CA LYS A 48 -11.63 -15.52 -12.34
C LYS A 48 -10.38 -16.22 -11.83
N LEU A 49 -9.23 -15.57 -11.96
CA LEU A 49 -8.00 -16.06 -11.37
C LEU A 49 -7.95 -15.64 -9.91
N LYS A 50 -7.89 -16.61 -8.98
CA LYS A 50 -7.63 -16.35 -7.57
C LYS A 50 -6.12 -16.38 -7.33
N ILE A 51 -5.58 -15.27 -6.88
CA ILE A 51 -4.17 -15.10 -6.54
C ILE A 51 -4.07 -14.98 -5.01
N PRO A 52 -3.37 -15.89 -4.32
CA PRO A 52 -3.17 -15.76 -2.89
C PRO A 52 -2.28 -14.54 -2.59
N VAL A 53 -2.77 -13.67 -1.72
CA VAL A 53 -2.05 -12.51 -1.18
C VAL A 53 -1.67 -12.84 0.26
N LEU A 54 -0.37 -13.02 0.46
CA LEU A 54 0.18 -13.40 1.76
C LEU A 54 0.21 -12.22 2.72
N SER A 55 0.25 -12.54 4.01
CA SER A 55 0.41 -11.55 5.08
C SER A 55 1.75 -10.84 4.95
N ILE A 56 1.70 -9.51 4.97
CA ILE A 56 2.87 -8.65 5.09
C ILE A 56 2.97 -8.24 6.55
N TYR A 57 4.17 -8.37 7.11
CA TYR A 57 4.45 -7.99 8.48
C TYR A 57 5.11 -6.63 8.51
N PHE A 58 4.59 -5.73 9.35
CA PHE A 58 5.04 -4.36 9.50
C PHE A 58 5.51 -4.09 10.93
N ASP A 59 6.47 -3.18 11.04
CA ASP A 59 7.01 -2.64 12.28
C ASP A 59 7.09 -1.12 12.18
N CYS A 60 6.55 -0.41 13.17
CA CYS A 60 6.71 1.03 13.31
C CYS A 60 8.01 1.34 14.07
N VAL A 61 9.06 1.68 13.34
CA VAL A 61 10.42 1.78 13.89
C VAL A 61 10.78 3.16 14.44
N GLY A 62 9.97 4.19 14.17
CA GLY A 62 10.23 5.52 14.68
C GLY A 62 9.27 6.58 14.18
N GLU A 63 9.56 7.82 14.57
CA GLU A 63 8.91 9.03 14.08
C GLU A 63 9.98 9.94 13.47
N GLU A 64 9.68 10.52 12.31
CA GLU A 64 10.54 11.50 11.66
C GLU A 64 9.73 12.54 10.89
N THR A 65 10.25 13.76 10.82
CA THR A 65 9.67 14.82 9.99
C THR A 65 10.07 14.59 8.54
N ILE A 66 9.09 14.27 7.70
CA ILE A 66 9.27 13.98 6.28
C ILE A 66 8.78 15.16 5.45
N THR A 67 9.63 15.62 4.53
CA THR A 67 9.27 16.66 3.56
C THR A 67 8.99 16.04 2.19
N VAL A 68 7.81 16.33 1.65
CA VAL A 68 7.32 15.92 0.32
C VAL A 68 6.79 17.15 -0.42
N PRO A 69 6.45 17.08 -1.73
CA PRO A 69 5.97 18.26 -2.44
C PRO A 69 4.69 18.87 -1.85
N ALA A 70 3.87 18.10 -1.13
CA ALA A 70 2.69 18.60 -0.42
C ALA A 70 3.01 19.38 0.88
N GLY A 71 4.24 19.34 1.40
CA GLY A 71 4.64 19.98 2.65
C GLY A 71 5.55 19.10 3.52
N SER A 72 5.78 19.56 4.76
CA SER A 72 6.50 18.81 5.79
C SER A 72 5.53 18.29 6.83
N PHE A 73 5.71 17.05 7.25
CA PHE A 73 4.78 16.31 8.09
C PHE A 73 5.55 15.51 9.14
N ASP A 74 5.08 15.50 10.38
CA ASP A 74 5.55 14.53 11.36
C ASP A 74 4.88 13.18 11.08
N ALA A 75 5.70 12.16 10.81
CA ALA A 75 5.22 10.88 10.33
C ALA A 75 5.89 9.69 11.04
N PHE A 76 5.11 8.64 11.21
CA PHE A 76 5.61 7.33 11.64
C PHE A 76 6.35 6.65 10.49
N LYS A 77 7.59 6.21 10.73
CA LYS A 77 8.35 5.32 9.84
C LYS A 77 7.92 3.89 10.11
N ILE A 78 7.26 3.30 9.12
CA ILE A 78 6.78 1.92 9.14
C ILE A 78 7.57 1.13 8.11
N THR A 79 8.17 0.01 8.50
CA THR A 79 8.91 -0.87 7.59
C THR A 79 8.30 -2.26 7.57
N THR A 80 8.44 -2.96 6.45
CA THR A 80 8.22 -4.41 6.41
C THR A 80 9.31 -5.15 7.22
N ILE A 81 8.99 -6.33 7.76
CA ILE A 81 10.02 -7.25 8.30
C ILE A 81 11.03 -7.55 7.18
N GLY A 82 12.30 -7.24 7.44
CA GLY A 82 13.38 -7.34 6.46
C GLY A 82 13.71 -6.05 5.70
N GLY A 83 13.09 -4.91 6.02
CA GLY A 83 13.52 -3.60 5.54
C GLY A 83 13.20 -3.27 4.07
N LEU A 84 12.41 -4.12 3.39
CA LEU A 84 12.19 -4.01 1.94
C LEU A 84 11.40 -2.77 1.53
N ILE A 85 10.39 -2.40 2.30
CA ILE A 85 9.51 -1.26 2.01
C ILE A 85 9.37 -0.40 3.26
N ASN A 86 9.61 0.89 3.09
CA ASN A 86 9.36 1.94 4.06
C ASN A 86 8.09 2.72 3.67
N LEU A 87 7.20 2.90 4.63
CA LEU A 87 6.01 3.73 4.55
C LEU A 87 6.08 4.81 5.62
N TYR A 88 5.62 6.00 5.25
CA TYR A 88 5.55 7.16 6.12
C TYR A 88 4.12 7.59 6.30
N TYR A 89 3.56 7.36 7.48
CA TYR A 89 2.18 7.69 7.81
C TYR A 89 2.13 8.95 8.68
N ALA A 90 1.46 10.00 8.19
CA ALA A 90 1.26 11.24 8.94
C ALA A 90 -0.11 11.24 9.62
N PRO A 91 -0.19 11.21 10.96
CA PRO A 91 -1.46 11.17 11.70
C PRO A 91 -2.34 12.40 11.46
N GLU A 92 -1.73 13.57 11.30
CA GLU A 92 -2.44 14.84 11.08
C GLU A 92 -3.28 14.85 9.79
N THR A 93 -2.79 14.17 8.75
CA THR A 93 -3.48 14.05 7.46
C THR A 93 -4.25 12.73 7.31
N ARG A 94 -4.04 11.80 8.25
CA ARG A 94 -4.54 10.42 8.21
C ARG A 94 -4.18 9.73 6.90
N ASN A 95 -2.97 9.97 6.41
CA ASN A 95 -2.54 9.50 5.11
C ASN A 95 -1.09 9.05 5.09
N ILE A 96 -0.78 8.15 4.16
CA ILE A 96 0.59 7.78 3.83
C ILE A 96 1.14 8.88 2.90
N ILE A 97 2.17 9.58 3.36
CA ILE A 97 2.75 10.72 2.65
C ILE A 97 3.92 10.32 1.76
N LYS A 98 4.58 9.19 2.08
CA LYS A 98 5.69 8.65 1.30
C LYS A 98 5.74 7.13 1.40
N ILE A 99 6.11 6.48 0.31
CA ILE A 99 6.43 5.05 0.25
C ILE A 99 7.70 4.90 -0.57
N GLY A 100 8.67 4.15 -0.09
CA GLY A 100 9.83 3.82 -0.90
C GLY A 100 10.64 2.67 -0.34
N THR A 101 11.73 2.36 -1.03
CA THR A 101 12.67 1.29 -0.64
C THR A 101 14.02 1.91 -0.31
N GLU A 102 14.65 1.50 0.78
CA GLU A 102 16.07 1.81 1.05
C GLU A 102 16.90 0.62 0.52
N GLU A 103 17.87 0.88 -0.35
CA GLU A 103 18.88 -0.12 -0.79
C GLU A 103 18.31 -1.46 -1.34
N SER A 104 17.39 -1.38 -2.30
CA SER A 104 16.78 -2.54 -2.97
C SER A 104 17.02 -2.51 -4.49
N ASP A 105 17.19 -3.67 -5.11
CA ASP A 105 17.25 -3.83 -6.58
C ASP A 105 15.98 -3.32 -7.28
N ILE A 106 14.86 -3.29 -6.54
CA ILE A 106 13.59 -2.71 -6.95
C ILE A 106 13.48 -1.34 -6.29
N TYR A 107 13.68 -0.28 -7.07
CA TYR A 107 13.56 1.10 -6.61
C TYR A 107 12.21 1.70 -6.97
N PHE A 108 11.50 2.20 -5.97
CA PHE A 108 10.38 3.12 -6.16
C PHE A 108 10.35 4.16 -5.05
N ASP A 109 9.93 5.37 -5.40
CA ASP A 109 9.74 6.48 -4.48
C ASP A 109 8.43 7.19 -4.83
N LEU A 110 7.44 7.01 -3.97
CA LEU A 110 6.11 7.60 -4.09
C LEU A 110 5.98 8.68 -3.04
N GLN A 111 5.73 9.92 -3.46
CA GLN A 111 5.59 11.06 -2.58
C GLN A 111 4.26 11.78 -2.81
N LEU A 112 3.63 12.21 -1.72
CA LEU A 112 2.39 12.97 -1.77
C LEU A 112 2.64 14.34 -2.42
N LYS A 113 2.02 14.57 -3.59
CA LYS A 113 2.22 15.79 -4.37
C LYS A 113 1.36 16.96 -3.92
N SER A 114 0.11 16.69 -3.52
CA SER A 114 -0.84 17.72 -3.10
C SER A 114 -1.99 17.09 -2.34
N MET A 115 -2.53 17.77 -1.34
CA MET A 115 -3.83 17.44 -0.74
C MET A 115 -4.86 18.49 -1.12
N LYS A 116 -6.04 18.04 -1.57
CA LYS A 116 -7.20 18.92 -1.68
C LYS A 116 -7.84 18.99 -0.30
N SER A 117 -7.70 20.13 0.38
CA SER A 117 -8.51 20.40 1.57
C SER A 117 -9.97 20.44 1.15
N LYS A 118 -10.82 19.58 1.74
CA LYS A 118 -12.26 19.83 1.73
C LYS A 118 -12.46 21.00 2.70
N SER A 119 -12.60 22.21 2.16
CA SER A 119 -13.19 23.32 2.91
C SER A 119 -14.56 22.87 3.43
N LEU A 120 -14.68 22.76 4.75
CA LEU A 120 -15.94 22.55 5.46
C LEU A 120 -16.85 23.77 5.30
#